data_AF-A0A1J4KEI2-F1
#
_entry.id   AF-A0A1J4KEI2-F1
#
_cell.length_a   1.000
_cell.length_b   1.000
_cell.length_c   1.000
_cell.angle_alpha   90.00
_cell.angle_beta   90.00
_cell.angle_gamma   90.00
#
_symmetry.space_group_name_H-M   'P 1'
#
loop_
_entity.id
_entity.type
_entity.pdbx_description
1 polymer ?
#
loop_
_entity_poly.entity_id
_entity_poly.type
_entity_poly.pdbx_seq_one_letter_code
_entity_poly.pdbx_strand_id
1 'polypeptide(L)'
;MLIRSPLYIAVIKNNLEIFNLLLFHSNFDINKEINTKSSFRTQNVLDYIIKNDLIEYFKIIMLIKNIQFDKSFEQLLCYYYSESKTEIIKFVVKSHKIYLEQNDNSLLGLACQQNDIDMVKFLLENGEINQNLNQMEQRYLVHRHDLINIACQNNNINLCQLLFADKRIIMNDELFPQSLKYACENKNIELIHLLLSRPNISKKSLLSSIKITCKYEFLEIAQNILKNFQITQEDLISLLPIQEENLLLFDLIIKNVSRQNIIQKKEIFVKSLLSSIDHGYSQKFIDIQINTIFDVITDVETIYSILLRACSNNMVDLVEKILYRKRFLYVSKTVGKYESFPLYTACQRGYLDIVKLLLKFPNININQRTRSLF
;
A
#
# COMPACT_ATOMS: atom_id res chain seq x y z
N MET A 1 -45.75 -5.03 -0.82
CA MET A 1 -46.32 -3.94 -1.64
C MET A 1 -45.24 -2.91 -1.89
N LEU A 2 -45.10 -2.45 -3.14
CA LEU A 2 -44.26 -1.29 -3.44
C LEU A 2 -44.93 -0.05 -2.87
N ILE A 3 -44.21 0.71 -2.05
CA ILE A 3 -44.68 1.98 -1.50
C ILE A 3 -44.32 3.05 -2.54
N ARG A 4 -45.35 3.61 -3.18
CA ARG A 4 -45.22 4.67 -4.18
C ARG A 4 -45.98 5.89 -3.69
N SER A 5 -45.33 7.04 -3.67
CA SER A 5 -45.98 8.29 -3.32
C SER A 5 -46.95 8.74 -4.43
N PRO A 6 -47.90 9.64 -4.11
CA PRO A 6 -48.72 10.29 -5.14
C PRO A 6 -47.88 11.01 -6.21
N LEU A 7 -46.77 11.63 -5.81
CA LEU A 7 -45.87 12.32 -6.75
C LEU A 7 -45.21 11.32 -7.70
N TYR A 8 -44.75 10.17 -7.20
CA TYR A 8 -44.18 9.09 -8.00
C TYR A 8 -45.18 8.55 -9.04
N ILE A 9 -46.45 8.39 -8.66
CA ILE A 9 -47.50 7.94 -9.57
C ILE A 9 -47.76 8.99 -10.67
N ALA A 10 -47.79 10.28 -10.32
CA ALA A 10 -47.97 11.36 -11.30
C ALA A 10 -46.87 11.34 -12.37
N VAL A 11 -45.62 11.08 -11.97
CA VAL A 11 -44.48 10.93 -12.89
C VAL A 11 -44.62 9.68 -13.76
N ILE A 12 -44.96 8.50 -13.19
CA ILE A 12 -45.17 7.28 -14.00
C ILE A 12 -46.25 7.48 -15.04
N LYS A 13 -47.32 8.18 -14.68
CA LYS A 13 -48.44 8.47 -15.58
C LYS A 13 -48.14 9.61 -16.55
N ASN A 14 -46.94 10.21 -16.47
CA ASN A 14 -46.51 11.34 -17.25
C ASN A 14 -47.54 12.49 -17.24
N ASN A 15 -48.15 12.73 -16.06
CA ASN A 15 -49.17 13.75 -15.88
C ASN A 15 -48.56 14.98 -15.19
N LEU A 16 -48.15 15.96 -16.00
CA LEU A 16 -47.45 17.15 -15.54
C LEU A 16 -48.33 18.11 -14.74
N GLU A 17 -49.64 18.15 -15.04
CA GLU A 17 -50.62 18.94 -14.28
C GLU A 17 -50.77 18.43 -12.85
N ILE A 18 -51.02 17.12 -12.68
CA ILE A 18 -51.12 16.50 -11.34
C ILE A 18 -49.80 16.64 -10.59
N PHE A 19 -48.67 16.46 -11.28
CA PHE A 19 -47.36 16.65 -10.69
C PHE A 19 -47.17 18.06 -10.13
N ASN A 20 -47.48 19.10 -10.90
CA ASN A 20 -47.39 20.48 -10.45
C ASN A 20 -48.36 20.78 -9.30
N LEU A 21 -49.60 20.27 -9.37
CA LEU A 21 -50.58 20.44 -8.28
C LEU A 21 -50.09 19.84 -6.97
N LEU A 22 -49.49 18.65 -7.00
CA LEU A 22 -48.93 18.01 -5.81
C LEU A 22 -47.70 18.76 -5.29
N LEU A 23 -46.79 19.12 -6.19
CA LEU A 23 -45.50 19.72 -5.86
C LEU A 23 -45.63 21.10 -5.20
N PHE A 24 -46.60 21.91 -5.65
CA PHE A 24 -46.84 23.27 -5.14
C PHE A 24 -47.92 23.31 -4.04
N HIS A 25 -48.41 22.17 -3.57
CA HIS A 25 -49.35 22.12 -2.46
C HIS A 25 -48.68 22.51 -1.13
N SER A 26 -49.33 23.33 -0.30
CA SER A 26 -48.74 23.92 0.92
C SER A 26 -48.18 22.92 1.93
N ASN A 27 -48.77 21.72 2.01
CA ASN A 27 -48.36 20.65 2.92
C ASN A 27 -47.39 19.63 2.30
N PHE A 28 -46.96 19.82 1.05
CA PHE A 28 -46.07 18.88 0.38
C PHE A 28 -44.61 19.14 0.77
N ASP A 29 -43.92 18.09 1.21
CA ASP A 29 -42.51 18.13 1.59
C ASP A 29 -41.67 17.36 0.58
N ILE A 30 -41.13 18.08 -0.41
CA ILE A 30 -40.29 17.49 -1.46
C ILE A 30 -39.03 16.81 -0.90
N ASN A 31 -38.49 17.29 0.22
CA ASN A 31 -37.25 16.75 0.78
C ASN A 31 -37.44 15.34 1.33
N LYS A 32 -38.63 15.02 1.87
CA LYS A 32 -38.96 13.64 2.26
C LYS A 32 -39.06 12.71 1.07
N GLU A 33 -39.52 13.22 -0.06
CA GLU A 33 -39.76 12.44 -1.27
C GLU A 33 -38.45 12.10 -1.99
N ILE A 34 -37.61 13.11 -2.23
CA ILE A 34 -36.38 12.98 -3.03
C ILE A 34 -35.21 12.33 -2.28
N ASN A 35 -35.22 12.32 -0.95
CA ASN A 35 -34.20 11.67 -0.12
C ASN A 35 -34.63 10.28 0.36
N THR A 36 -35.72 9.72 -0.20
CA THR A 36 -36.09 8.34 0.11
C THR A 36 -35.03 7.38 -0.43
N LYS A 37 -34.46 6.55 0.45
CA LYS A 37 -33.56 5.47 0.02
C LYS A 37 -34.32 4.53 -0.92
N SER A 38 -33.76 4.33 -2.12
CA SER A 38 -34.25 3.28 -3.01
C SER A 38 -34.02 1.93 -2.36
N SER A 39 -35.09 1.15 -2.21
CA SER A 39 -35.04 -0.21 -1.69
C SER A 39 -35.92 -1.10 -2.54
N PHE A 40 -35.91 -2.40 -2.28
CA PHE A 40 -36.86 -3.33 -2.90
C PHE A 40 -38.33 -2.96 -2.66
N ARG A 41 -38.65 -2.09 -1.70
CA ARG A 41 -40.01 -1.64 -1.37
C ARG A 41 -40.30 -0.17 -1.70
N THR A 42 -39.28 0.68 -1.79
CA THR A 42 -39.44 2.14 -1.94
C THR A 42 -38.68 2.62 -3.18
N GLN A 43 -39.37 3.29 -4.09
CA GLN A 43 -38.79 3.82 -5.33
C GLN A 43 -38.68 5.34 -5.20
N ASN A 44 -37.47 5.86 -5.36
CA ASN A 44 -37.20 7.30 -5.32
C ASN A 44 -37.72 7.95 -6.61
N VAL A 45 -38.43 9.08 -6.50
CA VAL A 45 -38.99 9.82 -7.65
C VAL A 45 -37.89 10.30 -8.59
N LEU A 46 -36.78 10.84 -8.07
CA LEU A 46 -35.68 11.31 -8.89
C LEU A 46 -35.03 10.17 -9.67
N ASP A 47 -34.84 9.01 -9.03
CA ASP A 47 -34.28 7.82 -9.69
C ASP A 47 -35.14 7.40 -10.90
N TYR A 48 -36.46 7.37 -10.75
CA TYR A 48 -37.35 7.05 -11.86
C TYR A 48 -37.36 8.12 -12.95
N ILE A 49 -37.40 9.41 -12.58
CA ILE A 49 -37.33 10.52 -13.53
C ILE A 49 -36.09 10.38 -14.41
N ILE A 50 -34.94 10.04 -13.82
CA ILE A 50 -33.66 10.03 -14.54
C ILE A 50 -33.46 8.73 -15.31
N LYS A 51 -33.88 7.58 -14.78
CA LYS A 51 -33.91 6.31 -15.54
C LYS A 51 -34.72 6.39 -16.83
N ASN A 52 -35.76 7.23 -16.85
CA ASN A 52 -36.66 7.38 -17.99
C ASN A 52 -36.45 8.70 -18.76
N ASP A 53 -35.34 9.42 -18.53
CA ASP A 53 -35.00 10.67 -19.21
C ASP A 53 -36.10 11.76 -19.19
N LEU A 54 -36.84 11.83 -18.08
CA LEU A 54 -37.93 12.80 -17.87
C LEU A 54 -37.39 14.17 -17.42
N ILE A 55 -36.56 14.80 -18.26
CA ILE A 55 -35.79 16.02 -17.95
C ILE A 55 -36.67 17.19 -17.49
N GLU A 56 -37.91 17.29 -18.00
CA GLU A 56 -38.82 18.37 -17.64
C GLU A 56 -39.21 18.32 -16.15
N TYR A 57 -39.62 17.15 -15.66
CA TYR A 57 -39.90 16.93 -14.24
C TYR A 57 -38.68 17.22 -13.38
N PHE A 58 -37.51 16.78 -13.83
CA PHE A 58 -36.26 17.04 -13.13
C PHE A 58 -35.97 18.54 -12.97
N LYS A 59 -36.10 19.31 -14.06
CA LYS A 59 -35.93 20.78 -14.04
C LYS A 59 -36.91 21.45 -13.09
N ILE A 60 -38.18 21.04 -13.11
CA ILE A 60 -39.21 21.59 -12.22
C ILE A 60 -38.84 21.36 -10.75
N ILE A 61 -38.42 20.14 -10.39
CA ILE A 61 -37.98 19.84 -9.01
C ILE A 61 -36.81 20.75 -8.64
N MET A 62 -35.77 20.81 -9.47
CA MET A 62 -34.56 21.57 -9.16
C MET A 62 -34.74 23.10 -9.12
N LEU A 63 -35.87 23.64 -9.58
CA LEU A 63 -36.20 25.08 -9.43
C LEU A 63 -36.72 25.42 -8.02
N ILE A 64 -37.01 24.43 -7.18
CA ILE A 64 -37.50 24.65 -5.82
C ILE A 64 -36.35 25.08 -4.91
N LYS A 65 -36.43 26.30 -4.36
CA LYS A 65 -35.35 26.93 -3.56
C LYS A 65 -34.95 26.19 -2.27
N ASN A 66 -35.83 25.39 -1.68
CA ASN A 66 -35.62 24.79 -0.35
C ASN A 66 -35.27 23.30 -0.42
N ILE A 67 -34.76 22.82 -1.55
CA ILE A 67 -34.30 21.45 -1.69
C ILE A 67 -33.02 21.23 -0.88
N GLN A 68 -33.02 20.16 -0.09
CA GLN A 68 -31.88 19.68 0.67
C GLN A 68 -31.61 18.23 0.30
N PHE A 69 -30.38 17.95 -0.12
CA PHE A 69 -29.94 16.60 -0.46
C PHE A 69 -29.24 15.98 0.73
N ASP A 70 -29.63 14.76 1.09
CA ASP A 70 -28.95 13.98 2.12
C ASP A 70 -27.85 13.09 1.52
N LYS A 71 -27.20 12.28 2.35
CA LYS A 71 -26.13 11.35 1.91
C LYS A 71 -26.62 10.31 0.88
N SER A 72 -27.91 9.98 0.83
CA SER A 72 -28.44 9.02 -0.14
C SER A 72 -28.50 9.60 -1.55
N PHE A 73 -28.56 10.93 -1.67
CA PHE A 73 -28.54 11.60 -2.95
C PHE A 73 -27.18 11.50 -3.64
N GLU A 74 -26.06 11.49 -2.91
CA GLU A 74 -24.74 11.27 -3.53
C GLU A 74 -24.67 9.89 -4.20
N GLN A 75 -25.20 8.85 -3.56
CA GLN A 75 -25.30 7.51 -4.16
C GLN A 75 -26.16 7.51 -5.43
N LEU A 76 -27.18 8.36 -5.46
CA LEU A 76 -28.03 8.54 -6.62
C LEU A 76 -27.28 9.26 -7.77
N LEU A 77 -26.44 10.26 -7.46
CA LEU A 77 -25.55 10.87 -8.45
C LEU A 77 -24.52 9.87 -8.99
N CYS A 78 -23.99 8.98 -8.16
CA CYS A 78 -23.13 7.87 -8.60
C CYS A 78 -23.83 6.98 -9.63
N TYR A 79 -25.10 6.64 -9.38
CA TYR A 79 -25.92 5.89 -10.34
C TYR A 79 -26.14 6.67 -11.66
N TYR A 80 -26.44 7.97 -11.58
CA TYR A 80 -26.57 8.81 -12.76
C TYR A 80 -25.29 8.88 -13.58
N TYR A 81 -24.15 8.83 -12.90
CA TYR A 81 -22.85 8.81 -13.53
C TYR A 81 -22.63 7.50 -14.29
N SER A 82 -22.97 6.35 -13.69
CA SER A 82 -22.91 5.06 -14.39
C SER A 82 -23.83 4.97 -15.61
N GLU A 83 -24.95 5.70 -15.60
CA GLU A 83 -25.89 5.81 -16.73
C GLU A 83 -25.52 6.93 -17.73
N SER A 84 -24.32 7.50 -17.62
CA SER A 84 -23.81 8.57 -18.49
C SER A 84 -24.67 9.84 -18.51
N LYS A 85 -25.43 10.13 -17.44
CA LYS A 85 -26.28 11.33 -17.31
C LYS A 85 -25.48 12.55 -16.82
N THR A 86 -24.38 12.85 -17.51
CA THR A 86 -23.38 13.86 -17.08
C THR A 86 -23.93 15.28 -17.01
N GLU A 87 -24.81 15.68 -17.94
CA GLU A 87 -25.41 17.02 -17.95
C GLU A 87 -26.35 17.27 -16.76
N ILE A 88 -27.05 16.22 -16.32
CA ILE A 88 -27.88 16.26 -15.11
C ILE A 88 -27.00 16.48 -13.88
N ILE A 89 -25.91 15.73 -13.77
CA ILE A 89 -24.94 15.87 -12.66
C ILE A 89 -24.37 17.29 -12.64
N LYS A 90 -23.90 17.79 -13.79
CA LYS A 90 -23.36 19.15 -13.90
C LYS A 90 -24.37 20.21 -13.48
N PHE A 91 -25.63 20.04 -13.89
CA PHE A 91 -26.69 20.96 -13.51
C PHE A 91 -26.93 20.95 -12.00
N VAL A 92 -27.00 19.78 -11.36
CA VAL A 92 -27.25 19.69 -9.91
C VAL A 92 -26.09 20.29 -9.12
N VAL A 93 -24.85 19.91 -9.44
CA VAL A 93 -23.66 20.36 -8.70
C VAL A 93 -23.49 21.87 -8.78
N LYS A 94 -23.89 22.51 -9.90
CA LYS A 94 -23.88 23.97 -10.03
C LYS A 94 -25.01 24.67 -9.29
N SER A 95 -26.19 24.05 -9.24
CA SER A 95 -27.40 24.69 -8.70
C SER A 95 -27.54 24.49 -7.19
N HIS A 96 -26.97 23.41 -6.65
CA HIS A 96 -27.13 23.02 -5.26
C HIS A 96 -25.78 22.66 -4.65
N LYS A 97 -25.61 22.96 -3.36
CA LYS A 97 -24.44 22.53 -2.60
C LYS A 97 -24.50 21.01 -2.41
N ILE A 98 -23.63 20.28 -3.13
CA ILE A 98 -23.48 18.84 -2.98
C ILE A 98 -22.19 18.56 -2.22
N TYR A 99 -22.31 17.74 -1.18
CA TYR A 99 -21.18 17.20 -0.46
C TYR A 99 -20.62 15.99 -1.21
N LEU A 100 -19.35 16.05 -1.58
CA LEU A 100 -18.64 14.95 -2.22
C LEU A 100 -17.78 14.23 -1.18
N GLU A 101 -18.01 12.94 -1.00
CA GLU A 101 -17.13 12.10 -0.19
C GLU A 101 -15.82 11.79 -0.95
N GLN A 102 -14.73 11.58 -0.22
CA GLN A 102 -13.41 11.23 -0.79
C GLN A 102 -13.21 9.71 -0.76
N ASN A 103 -14.02 8.94 -1.49
CA ASN A 103 -13.88 7.49 -1.52
C ASN A 103 -14.23 6.89 -2.88
N ASP A 104 -13.81 5.65 -3.08
CA ASP A 104 -14.06 4.85 -4.29
C ASP A 104 -15.53 4.74 -4.73
N ASN A 105 -16.48 4.74 -3.79
CA ASN A 105 -17.92 4.69 -4.08
C ASN A 105 -18.57 6.08 -4.21
N SER A 106 -17.82 7.16 -4.01
CA SER A 106 -18.32 8.51 -4.19
C SER A 106 -18.33 8.89 -5.67
N LEU A 107 -19.05 9.95 -6.01
CA LEU A 107 -19.10 10.44 -7.38
C LEU A 107 -17.69 10.84 -7.86
N LEU A 108 -16.90 11.46 -6.97
CA LEU A 108 -15.52 11.83 -7.25
C LEU A 108 -14.61 10.59 -7.39
N GLY A 109 -14.83 9.55 -6.58
CA GLY A 109 -14.12 8.28 -6.68
C GLY A 109 -14.38 7.53 -7.97
N LEU A 110 -15.65 7.40 -8.36
CA LEU A 110 -16.04 6.77 -9.61
C LEU A 110 -15.46 7.52 -10.82
N ALA A 111 -15.50 8.86 -10.81
CA ALA A 111 -14.87 9.65 -11.86
C ALA A 111 -13.35 9.41 -11.92
N CYS A 112 -12.67 9.29 -10.77
CA CYS A 112 -11.25 8.93 -10.72
C CYS A 112 -10.98 7.50 -11.24
N GLN A 113 -11.81 6.52 -10.88
CA GLN A 113 -11.69 5.13 -11.35
C GLN A 113 -11.83 5.02 -12.86
N GLN A 114 -12.82 5.71 -13.41
CA GLN A 114 -13.06 5.78 -14.86
C GLN A 114 -12.09 6.70 -15.59
N ASN A 115 -11.17 7.36 -14.85
CA ASN A 115 -10.20 8.28 -15.39
C ASN A 115 -10.83 9.48 -16.14
N ASP A 116 -12.03 9.89 -15.73
CA ASP A 116 -12.79 11.01 -16.30
C ASP A 116 -12.28 12.34 -15.71
N ILE A 117 -11.20 12.83 -16.31
CA ILE A 117 -10.49 14.05 -15.90
C ILE A 117 -11.43 15.26 -15.89
N ASP A 118 -12.32 15.37 -16.88
CA ASP A 118 -13.22 16.50 -17.03
C ASP A 118 -14.27 16.55 -15.93
N MET A 119 -14.86 15.39 -15.59
CA MET A 119 -15.79 15.30 -14.46
C MET A 119 -15.06 15.55 -13.14
N VAL A 120 -13.87 14.98 -12.93
CA VAL A 120 -13.08 15.25 -11.72
C VAL A 120 -12.82 16.75 -11.58
N LYS A 121 -12.31 17.40 -12.62
CA LYS A 121 -12.04 18.85 -12.61
C LYS A 121 -13.32 19.64 -12.29
N PHE A 122 -14.43 19.31 -12.95
CA PHE A 122 -15.71 19.96 -12.72
C PHE A 122 -16.19 19.81 -11.27
N LEU A 123 -16.07 18.60 -10.69
CA LEU A 123 -16.47 18.31 -9.32
C LEU A 123 -15.58 19.01 -8.30
N LEU A 124 -14.27 19.11 -8.54
CA LEU A 124 -13.36 19.88 -7.69
C LEU A 124 -13.69 21.38 -7.76
N GLU A 125 -13.99 21.92 -8.93
CA GLU A 125 -14.31 23.35 -9.08
C GLU A 125 -15.65 23.76 -8.45
N ASN A 126 -16.65 22.88 -8.44
CA ASN A 126 -18.03 23.24 -8.08
C ASN A 126 -18.58 22.52 -6.84
N GLY A 127 -17.98 21.41 -6.42
CA GLY A 127 -18.44 20.61 -5.27
C GLY A 127 -17.85 21.06 -3.93
N GLU A 128 -18.58 20.83 -2.84
CA GLU A 128 -18.05 20.96 -1.48
C GLU A 128 -17.46 19.62 -1.03
N ILE A 129 -16.14 19.56 -0.80
CA ILE A 129 -15.45 18.34 -0.37
C ILE A 129 -15.46 18.29 1.16
N ASN A 130 -16.00 17.21 1.74
CA ASN A 130 -15.95 17.04 3.18
C ASN A 130 -14.52 16.70 3.63
N GLN A 131 -13.95 17.54 4.50
CA GLN A 131 -12.64 17.33 5.13
C GLN A 131 -12.74 16.58 6.47
N ASN A 132 -13.92 16.56 7.10
CA ASN A 132 -14.17 15.99 8.42
C ASN A 132 -14.96 14.69 8.29
N LEU A 133 -14.24 13.60 8.01
CA LEU A 133 -14.79 12.26 8.25
C LEU A 133 -14.75 12.02 9.77
N ASN A 134 -15.88 11.62 10.36
CA ASN A 134 -15.96 11.41 11.81
C ASN A 134 -15.06 10.23 12.22
N GLN A 135 -14.47 10.21 13.43
CA GLN A 135 -13.56 9.12 13.89
C GLN A 135 -14.16 7.71 13.77
N MET A 136 -15.47 7.57 13.91
CA MET A 136 -16.18 6.29 13.71
C MET A 136 -16.19 5.90 12.23
N GLU A 137 -16.42 6.84 11.32
CA GLU A 137 -16.28 6.61 9.89
C GLU A 137 -14.81 6.27 9.61
N GLN A 138 -13.82 7.05 10.06
CA GLN A 138 -12.38 6.74 9.90
C GLN A 138 -11.97 5.30 10.30
N ARG A 139 -12.59 4.70 11.32
CA ARG A 139 -12.28 3.33 11.80
C ARG A 139 -12.85 2.19 10.96
N TYR A 140 -13.96 2.39 10.24
CA TYR A 140 -14.55 1.38 9.35
C TYR A 140 -14.08 1.51 7.89
N LEU A 141 -13.28 2.53 7.57
CA LEU A 141 -12.82 2.86 6.22
C LEU A 141 -11.42 2.32 5.89
N VAL A 142 -10.96 1.31 6.63
CA VAL A 142 -9.64 0.64 6.44
C VAL A 142 -9.46 0.07 5.02
N HIS A 143 -10.53 -0.02 4.23
CA HIS A 143 -10.51 -0.47 2.83
C HIS A 143 -10.77 0.61 1.77
N ARG A 144 -11.01 1.88 2.13
CA ARG A 144 -11.28 2.92 1.12
C ARG A 144 -9.97 3.42 0.51
N HIS A 145 -9.82 3.12 -0.78
CA HIS A 145 -8.66 3.50 -1.57
C HIS A 145 -8.76 5.00 -1.87
N ASP A 146 -7.82 5.77 -1.31
CA ASP A 146 -7.64 7.20 -1.58
C ASP A 146 -7.70 7.48 -3.10
N LEU A 147 -8.41 8.54 -3.49
CA LEU A 147 -8.52 9.01 -4.89
C LEU A 147 -7.14 9.06 -5.58
N ILE A 148 -6.11 9.40 -4.81
CA ILE A 148 -4.73 9.46 -5.26
C ILE A 148 -4.18 8.07 -5.61
N ASN A 149 -4.46 7.04 -4.81
CA ASN A 149 -4.06 5.67 -5.13
C ASN A 149 -4.68 5.21 -6.45
N ILE A 150 -5.97 5.52 -6.68
CA ILE A 150 -6.68 5.20 -7.92
C ILE A 150 -6.01 5.91 -9.11
N ALA A 151 -5.71 7.20 -8.95
CA ALA A 151 -5.01 7.97 -9.97
C ALA A 151 -3.60 7.41 -10.27
N CYS A 152 -2.85 7.01 -9.23
CA CYS A 152 -1.53 6.40 -9.39
C CYS A 152 -1.59 5.01 -10.03
N GLN A 153 -2.59 4.20 -9.67
CA GLN A 153 -2.84 2.89 -10.27
C GLN A 153 -3.14 3.03 -11.77
N ASN A 154 -3.97 4.01 -12.14
CA ASN A 154 -4.28 4.36 -13.53
C ASN A 154 -3.10 4.99 -14.29
N ASN A 155 -1.95 5.20 -13.62
CA ASN A 155 -0.77 5.85 -14.16
C ASN A 155 -1.03 7.25 -14.76
N ASN A 156 -2.07 7.94 -14.30
CA ASN A 156 -2.48 9.22 -14.88
C ASN A 156 -1.93 10.40 -14.06
N ILE A 157 -0.82 10.95 -14.53
CA ILE A 157 -0.15 12.10 -13.92
C ILE A 157 -1.07 13.32 -13.85
N ASN A 158 -1.84 13.60 -14.91
CA ASN A 158 -2.74 14.76 -14.95
C ASN A 158 -3.82 14.65 -13.85
N LEU A 159 -4.37 13.45 -13.66
CA LEU A 159 -5.32 13.21 -12.59
C LEU A 159 -4.66 13.38 -11.21
N CYS A 160 -3.45 12.84 -11.00
CA CYS A 160 -2.71 13.06 -9.76
C CYS A 160 -2.43 14.54 -9.49
N GLN A 161 -2.02 15.30 -10.51
CA GLN A 161 -1.76 16.74 -10.41
C GLN A 161 -3.03 17.52 -10.05
N LEU A 162 -4.17 17.22 -10.68
CA LEU A 162 -5.46 17.83 -10.35
C LEU A 162 -5.85 17.56 -8.89
N LEU A 163 -5.73 16.31 -8.44
CA LEU A 163 -6.06 15.94 -7.06
C LEU A 163 -5.11 16.61 -6.06
N PHE A 164 -3.82 16.76 -6.38
CA PHE A 164 -2.84 17.43 -5.50
C PHE A 164 -2.97 18.96 -5.48
N ALA A 165 -3.49 19.56 -6.53
CA ALA A 165 -3.73 21.01 -6.57
C ALA A 165 -4.84 21.42 -5.59
N ASP A 166 -5.78 20.52 -5.29
CA ASP A 166 -6.88 20.78 -4.37
C ASP A 166 -6.46 20.53 -2.90
N LYS A 167 -6.33 21.61 -2.13
CA LYS A 167 -5.94 21.57 -0.71
C LYS A 167 -6.91 20.77 0.19
N ARG A 168 -8.12 20.50 -0.28
CA ARG A 168 -9.14 19.74 0.46
C ARG A 168 -8.90 18.24 0.35
N ILE A 169 -8.14 17.79 -0.65
CA ILE A 169 -7.74 16.40 -0.81
C ILE A 169 -6.50 16.14 0.03
N ILE A 170 -6.65 15.29 1.04
CA ILE A 170 -5.57 14.90 1.94
C ILE A 170 -5.16 13.49 1.57
N MET A 171 -3.85 13.26 1.42
CA MET A 171 -3.32 11.90 1.27
C MET A 171 -3.10 11.31 2.65
N ASN A 172 -3.52 10.07 2.86
CA ASN A 172 -3.15 9.35 4.05
C ASN A 172 -1.69 8.86 3.96
N ASP A 173 -0.88 9.22 4.96
CA ASP A 173 0.51 8.76 5.09
C ASP A 173 0.64 7.23 5.08
N GLU A 174 -0.35 6.50 5.61
CA GLU A 174 -0.35 5.03 5.59
C GLU A 174 -0.55 4.46 4.18
N LEU A 175 -1.18 5.21 3.29
CA LEU A 175 -1.48 4.81 1.92
C LEU A 175 -0.42 5.28 0.91
N PHE A 176 0.42 6.25 1.28
CA PHE A 176 1.51 6.74 0.44
C PHE A 176 2.44 5.64 -0.11
N PRO A 177 2.87 4.63 0.68
CA PRO A 177 3.68 3.53 0.15
C PRO A 177 2.99 2.78 -0.99
N GLN A 178 1.66 2.64 -0.95
CA GLN A 178 0.89 1.98 -2.00
C GLN A 178 0.83 2.84 -3.28
N SER A 179 0.62 4.16 -3.16
CA SER A 179 0.70 5.09 -4.30
C SER A 179 2.05 5.00 -5.00
N LEU A 180 3.12 5.01 -4.22
CA LEU A 180 4.49 4.94 -4.73
C LEU A 180 4.79 3.60 -5.38
N LYS A 181 4.28 2.50 -4.81
CA LYS A 181 4.39 1.17 -5.39
C LYS A 181 3.76 1.12 -6.79
N TYR A 182 2.56 1.65 -6.97
CA TYR A 182 1.94 1.73 -8.31
C TYR A 182 2.77 2.56 -9.29
N ALA A 183 3.30 3.70 -8.86
CA ALA A 183 4.16 4.53 -9.71
C ALA A 183 5.45 3.77 -10.13
N CYS A 184 6.03 3.00 -9.22
CA CYS A 184 7.20 2.15 -9.48
C CYS A 184 6.88 0.96 -10.41
N GLU A 185 5.75 0.28 -10.20
CA GLU A 185 5.26 -0.81 -11.05
C GLU A 185 5.04 -0.35 -12.49
N ASN A 186 4.45 0.83 -12.64
CA ASN A 186 4.23 1.48 -13.93
C ASN A 186 5.51 2.08 -14.54
N LYS A 187 6.64 2.01 -13.83
CA LYS A 187 7.93 2.62 -14.20
C LYS A 187 7.84 4.11 -14.55
N ASN A 188 6.91 4.82 -13.92
CA ASN A 188 6.64 6.22 -14.23
C ASN A 188 7.44 7.12 -13.29
N ILE A 189 8.64 7.51 -13.73
CA ILE A 189 9.58 8.34 -12.96
C ILE A 189 8.98 9.72 -12.63
N GLU A 190 8.22 10.31 -13.56
CA GLU A 190 7.59 11.61 -13.34
C GLU A 190 6.53 11.53 -12.22
N LEU A 191 5.73 10.46 -12.21
CA LEU A 191 4.77 10.21 -11.13
C LEU A 191 5.45 9.95 -9.79
N ILE A 192 6.58 9.24 -9.78
CA ILE A 192 7.39 9.05 -8.57
C ILE A 192 7.88 10.40 -8.03
N HIS A 193 8.40 11.27 -8.90
CA HIS A 193 8.83 12.62 -8.51
C HIS A 193 7.67 13.48 -8.01
N LEU A 194 6.51 13.44 -8.67
CA LEU A 194 5.30 14.14 -8.23
C LEU A 194 4.92 13.72 -6.80
N LEU A 195 4.91 12.42 -6.50
CA LEU A 195 4.61 11.90 -5.17
C LEU A 195 5.64 12.35 -4.12
N LEU A 196 6.93 12.30 -4.45
CA LEU A 196 8.02 12.68 -3.53
C LEU A 196 8.19 14.20 -3.35
N SER A 197 7.69 15.02 -4.27
CA SER A 197 7.74 16.50 -4.17
C SER A 197 6.76 17.09 -3.15
N ARG A 198 5.90 16.27 -2.56
CA ARG A 198 4.88 16.72 -1.62
C ARG A 198 5.50 17.24 -0.32
N PRO A 199 4.94 18.31 0.27
CA PRO A 199 5.34 18.73 1.61
C PRO A 199 4.88 17.71 2.67
N ASN A 200 5.61 17.66 3.79
CA ASN A 200 5.25 16.91 5.00
C ASN A 200 5.14 15.37 4.87
N ILE A 201 5.93 14.74 4.00
CA ILE A 201 6.02 13.26 3.98
C ILE A 201 6.63 12.78 5.30
N SER A 202 5.92 11.92 6.04
CA SER A 202 6.47 11.41 7.30
C SER A 202 7.69 10.52 7.10
N LYS A 203 8.51 10.44 8.14
CA LYS A 203 9.71 9.60 8.17
C LYS A 203 9.41 8.12 7.85
N LYS A 204 8.32 7.57 8.40
CA LYS A 204 7.86 6.20 8.13
C LYS A 204 7.58 5.98 6.63
N SER A 205 6.92 6.95 6.00
CA SER A 205 6.63 6.97 4.57
C SER A 205 7.90 7.05 3.71
N LEU A 206 8.86 7.90 4.08
CA LEU A 206 10.16 8.02 3.39
C LEU A 206 10.98 6.72 3.48
N LEU A 207 11.02 6.10 4.66
CA LEU A 207 11.71 4.82 4.86
C LEU A 207 11.08 3.68 4.05
N SER A 208 9.75 3.65 3.97
CA SER A 208 9.03 2.71 3.11
C SER A 208 9.33 2.99 1.63
N SER A 209 9.49 4.26 1.27
CA SER A 209 9.82 4.67 -0.09
C SER A 209 11.18 4.18 -0.54
N ILE A 210 12.19 4.22 0.33
CA ILE A 210 13.52 3.68 0.04
C ILE A 210 13.44 2.17 -0.22
N LYS A 211 12.71 1.42 0.61
CA LYS A 211 12.50 -0.03 0.38
C LYS A 211 11.86 -0.31 -0.97
N ILE A 212 10.78 0.40 -1.29
CA ILE A 212 10.02 0.24 -2.54
C ILE A 212 10.89 0.61 -3.74
N THR A 213 11.49 1.80 -3.76
CA THR A 213 12.34 2.25 -4.88
C THR A 213 13.52 1.31 -5.13
N CYS A 214 14.18 0.79 -4.09
CA CYS A 214 15.21 -0.24 -4.27
C CYS A 214 14.65 -1.55 -4.83
N LYS A 215 13.48 -1.99 -4.36
CA LYS A 215 12.83 -3.22 -4.84
C LYS A 215 12.47 -3.17 -6.33
N TYR A 216 12.11 -1.99 -6.84
CA TYR A 216 11.80 -1.75 -8.25
C TYR A 216 12.99 -1.12 -9.02
N GLU A 217 14.21 -1.23 -8.50
CA GLU A 217 15.46 -0.84 -9.17
C GLU A 217 15.65 0.67 -9.44
N PHE A 218 14.88 1.54 -8.78
CA PHE A 218 15.03 3.00 -8.84
C PHE A 218 16.10 3.53 -7.86
N LEU A 219 17.35 3.07 -8.03
CA LEU A 219 18.45 3.39 -7.11
C LEU A 219 18.74 4.91 -7.00
N GLU A 220 18.67 5.64 -8.11
CA GLU A 220 18.92 7.10 -8.11
C GLU A 220 17.87 7.84 -7.28
N ILE A 221 16.61 7.41 -7.35
CA ILE A 221 15.52 7.98 -6.56
C ILE A 221 15.74 7.66 -5.08
N ALA A 222 16.10 6.41 -4.75
CA ALA A 222 16.43 6.03 -3.37
C ALA A 222 17.58 6.87 -2.79
N GLN A 223 18.64 7.12 -3.58
CA GLN A 223 19.75 7.99 -3.19
C GLN A 223 19.33 9.45 -3.02
N ASN A 224 18.44 9.96 -3.88
CA ASN A 224 17.92 11.32 -3.75
C ASN A 224 17.06 11.48 -2.49
N ILE A 225 16.28 10.46 -2.11
CA ILE A 225 15.55 10.46 -0.84
C ILE A 225 16.54 10.54 0.34
N LEU A 226 17.65 9.80 0.31
CA LEU A 226 18.65 9.88 1.39
C LEU A 226 19.34 11.24 1.49
N LYS A 227 19.61 11.90 0.35
CA LYS A 227 20.28 13.20 0.32
C LYS A 227 19.39 14.36 0.77
N ASN A 228 18.13 14.32 0.36
CA ASN A 228 17.22 15.47 0.53
C ASN A 228 16.43 15.42 1.84
N PHE A 229 16.41 14.28 2.52
CA PHE A 229 15.64 14.09 3.75
C PHE A 229 16.53 13.69 4.92
N GLN A 230 16.14 14.08 6.14
CA GLN A 230 16.89 13.80 7.37
C GLN A 230 16.73 12.33 7.80
N ILE A 231 17.39 11.41 7.09
CA ILE A 231 17.41 9.98 7.38
C ILE A 231 18.72 9.64 8.08
N THR A 232 18.63 9.09 9.29
CA THR A 232 19.80 8.72 10.07
C THR A 232 20.33 7.34 9.70
N GLN A 233 21.56 7.02 10.12
CA GLN A 233 22.11 5.67 9.93
C GLN A 233 21.31 4.61 10.71
N GLU A 234 20.76 4.93 11.88
CA GLU A 234 19.91 3.99 12.62
C GLU A 234 18.62 3.67 11.87
N ASP A 235 18.03 4.66 11.21
CA ASP A 235 16.86 4.45 10.37
C ASP A 235 17.18 3.53 9.20
N LEU A 236 18.32 3.71 8.55
CA LEU A 236 18.77 2.83 7.47
C LEU A 236 18.97 1.40 7.95
N ILE A 237 19.58 1.20 9.12
CA ILE A 237 19.76 -0.13 9.72
C ILE A 237 18.40 -0.79 9.98
N SER A 238 17.37 -0.02 10.37
CA SER A 238 16.01 -0.53 10.53
C SER A 238 15.37 -1.04 9.22
N LEU A 239 15.93 -0.66 8.07
CA LEU A 239 15.49 -1.15 6.76
C LEU A 239 16.19 -2.42 6.29
N LEU A 240 17.14 -2.97 7.05
CA LEU A 240 17.85 -4.18 6.64
C LEU A 240 16.86 -5.28 6.19
N PRO A 241 17.01 -5.81 4.96
CA PRO A 241 16.12 -6.84 4.46
C PRO A 241 16.34 -8.15 5.24
N ILE A 242 15.35 -8.55 6.03
CA ILE A 242 15.38 -9.81 6.79
C ILE A 242 14.55 -10.88 6.05
N GLN A 243 13.39 -10.55 5.50
CA GLN A 243 12.47 -11.53 4.89
C GLN A 243 12.28 -11.32 3.38
N GLU A 244 13.22 -10.65 2.73
CA GLU A 244 13.22 -10.47 1.28
C GLU A 244 14.66 -10.38 0.76
N GLU A 245 14.88 -10.78 -0.50
CA GLU A 245 16.14 -10.53 -1.19
C GLU A 245 16.07 -9.14 -1.85
N ASN A 246 16.70 -8.15 -1.23
CA ASN A 246 16.79 -6.79 -1.77
C ASN A 246 18.25 -6.32 -1.77
N LEU A 247 19.00 -6.80 -2.77
CA LEU A 247 20.43 -6.52 -2.93
C LEU A 247 20.72 -5.01 -2.98
N LEU A 248 19.92 -4.26 -3.74
CA LEU A 248 20.10 -2.81 -3.90
C LEU A 248 19.87 -2.07 -2.59
N LEU A 249 18.88 -2.45 -1.80
CA LEU A 249 18.64 -1.87 -0.48
C LEU A 249 19.79 -2.17 0.47
N PHE A 250 20.29 -3.40 0.49
CA PHE A 250 21.42 -3.77 1.34
C PHE A 250 22.68 -2.99 0.96
N ASP A 251 23.02 -2.95 -0.33
CA ASP A 251 24.16 -2.17 -0.84
C ASP A 251 24.03 -0.68 -0.50
N LEU A 252 22.83 -0.12 -0.61
CA LEU A 252 22.54 1.25 -0.22
C LEU A 252 22.78 1.48 1.29
N ILE A 253 22.32 0.55 2.13
CA ILE A 253 22.54 0.61 3.58
C ILE A 253 24.03 0.54 3.91
N ILE A 254 24.77 -0.44 3.39
CA ILE A 254 26.20 -0.61 3.72
C ILE A 254 27.04 0.58 3.26
N LYS A 255 26.71 1.21 2.13
CA LYS A 255 27.41 2.42 1.66
C LYS A 255 27.18 3.65 2.55
N ASN A 256 26.07 3.70 3.28
CA ASN A 256 25.67 4.87 4.07
C ASN A 256 25.75 4.66 5.59
N VAL A 257 26.03 3.44 6.05
CA VAL A 257 26.19 3.11 7.47
C VAL A 257 27.68 2.99 7.82
N SER A 258 28.10 3.71 8.87
CA SER A 258 29.48 3.67 9.35
C SER A 258 29.86 2.30 9.93
N ARG A 259 31.16 1.97 9.83
CA ARG A 259 31.70 0.73 10.43
C ARG A 259 31.41 0.61 11.92
N GLN A 260 31.42 1.72 12.67
CA GLN A 260 31.09 1.74 14.10
C GLN A 260 29.64 1.30 14.35
N ASN A 261 28.70 1.75 13.52
CA ASN A 261 27.30 1.35 13.63
C ASN A 261 27.07 -0.11 13.25
N ILE A 262 27.81 -0.64 12.26
CA ILE A 262 27.80 -2.08 11.94
C ILE A 262 28.25 -2.89 13.16
N ILE A 263 29.30 -2.46 13.87
CA ILE A 263 29.79 -3.12 15.09
C ILE A 263 28.74 -3.07 16.20
N GLN A 264 28.17 -1.90 16.48
CA GLN A 264 27.20 -1.71 17.55
C GLN A 264 25.89 -2.47 17.29
N LYS A 265 25.44 -2.57 16.04
CA LYS A 265 24.19 -3.23 15.64
C LYS A 265 24.42 -4.59 14.97
N LYS A 266 25.57 -5.24 15.22
CA LYS A 266 25.99 -6.49 14.54
C LYS A 266 24.92 -7.57 14.53
N GLU A 267 24.13 -7.68 15.60
CA GLU A 267 23.05 -8.67 15.73
C GLU A 267 21.98 -8.54 14.64
N ILE A 268 21.66 -7.33 14.20
CA ILE A 268 20.65 -7.10 13.15
C ILE A 268 21.18 -7.58 11.79
N PHE A 269 22.45 -7.29 11.48
CA PHE A 269 23.10 -7.76 10.26
C PHE A 269 23.25 -9.29 10.26
N VAL A 270 23.61 -9.89 11.40
CA VAL A 270 23.66 -11.35 11.57
C VAL A 270 22.27 -11.95 11.33
N LYS A 271 21.20 -11.38 11.89
CA LYS A 271 19.82 -11.84 11.65
C LYS A 271 19.43 -11.77 10.17
N SER A 272 19.81 -10.69 9.48
CA SER A 272 19.59 -10.55 8.02
C SER A 272 20.34 -11.64 7.24
N LEU A 273 21.62 -11.89 7.55
CA LEU A 273 22.41 -12.96 6.94
C LEU A 273 21.81 -14.35 7.20
N LEU A 274 21.50 -14.67 8.46
CA LEU A 274 20.91 -15.96 8.82
C LEU A 274 19.61 -16.16 8.05
N SER A 275 18.70 -15.20 8.07
CA SER A 275 17.45 -15.30 7.30
C SER A 275 17.71 -15.48 5.79
N SER A 276 18.76 -14.89 5.25
CA SER A 276 19.12 -15.05 3.84
C SER A 276 19.59 -16.48 3.52
N ILE A 277 20.36 -17.08 4.42
CA ILE A 277 20.74 -18.49 4.34
C ILE A 277 19.49 -19.37 4.44
N ASP A 278 18.59 -19.07 5.38
CA ASP A 278 17.38 -19.85 5.69
C ASP A 278 16.44 -19.97 4.51
N HIS A 279 16.23 -18.87 3.80
CA HIS A 279 15.34 -18.78 2.64
C HIS A 279 16.04 -19.15 1.33
N GLY A 280 17.35 -19.43 1.36
CA GLY A 280 18.12 -19.81 0.18
C GLY A 280 18.29 -18.68 -0.84
N TYR A 281 18.51 -17.44 -0.37
CA TYR A 281 18.79 -16.30 -1.24
C TYR A 281 20.12 -16.46 -2.00
N SER A 282 20.31 -15.63 -3.03
CA SER A 282 21.46 -15.79 -3.93
C SER A 282 22.82 -15.75 -3.22
N GLN A 283 23.77 -16.55 -3.72
CA GLN A 283 25.15 -16.58 -3.21
C GLN A 283 25.78 -15.17 -3.20
N LYS A 284 25.49 -14.35 -4.22
CA LYS A 284 25.98 -12.97 -4.33
C LYS A 284 25.50 -12.13 -3.14
N PHE A 285 24.23 -12.24 -2.77
CA PHE A 285 23.68 -11.47 -1.66
C PHE A 285 24.30 -11.90 -0.32
N ILE A 286 24.40 -13.21 -0.10
CA ILE A 286 25.02 -13.80 1.08
C ILE A 286 26.50 -13.44 1.17
N ASP A 287 27.22 -13.40 0.05
CA ASP A 287 28.62 -13.01 -0.01
C ASP A 287 28.85 -11.56 0.41
N ILE A 288 27.96 -10.65 0.03
CA ILE A 288 28.07 -9.24 0.44
C ILE A 288 27.74 -9.11 1.93
N GLN A 289 26.71 -9.80 2.41
CA GLN A 289 26.35 -9.81 3.82
C GLN A 289 27.48 -10.36 4.68
N ILE A 290 28.01 -11.54 4.33
CA ILE A 290 29.07 -12.19 5.10
C ILE A 290 30.32 -11.30 5.12
N ASN A 291 30.76 -10.76 3.98
CA ASN A 291 31.93 -9.88 3.91
C ASN A 291 31.76 -8.59 4.73
N THR A 292 30.54 -8.08 4.87
CA THR A 292 30.24 -6.89 5.66
C THR A 292 30.50 -7.12 7.15
N ILE A 293 30.13 -8.30 7.68
CA ILE A 293 30.15 -8.56 9.13
C ILE A 293 31.22 -9.56 9.57
N PHE A 294 31.94 -10.21 8.65
CA PHE A 294 32.86 -11.29 8.99
C PHE A 294 33.97 -10.87 9.95
N ASP A 295 34.50 -9.65 9.78
CA ASP A 295 35.55 -9.10 10.66
C ASP A 295 34.98 -8.58 11.99
N VAL A 296 33.66 -8.41 12.07
CA VAL A 296 32.93 -7.86 13.22
C VAL A 296 32.45 -8.98 14.15
N ILE A 297 32.05 -10.13 13.59
CA ILE A 297 31.62 -11.28 14.38
C ILE A 297 32.85 -11.92 15.05
N THR A 298 32.89 -11.84 16.37
CA THR A 298 33.94 -12.44 17.20
C THR A 298 33.41 -13.55 18.09
N ASP A 299 32.11 -13.57 18.36
CA ASP A 299 31.50 -14.54 19.24
C ASP A 299 31.30 -15.89 18.53
N VAL A 300 31.65 -16.93 19.27
CA VAL A 300 31.71 -18.32 18.82
C VAL A 300 30.35 -18.83 18.35
N GLU A 301 29.33 -18.47 19.13
CA GLU A 301 27.97 -18.95 18.95
C GLU A 301 27.38 -18.51 17.62
N THR A 302 27.56 -17.23 17.25
CA THR A 302 27.10 -16.73 15.95
C THR A 302 27.81 -17.41 14.78
N ILE A 303 29.15 -17.52 14.82
CA ILE A 303 29.91 -18.17 13.73
C ILE A 303 29.46 -19.62 13.56
N TYR A 304 29.28 -20.33 14.67
CA TYR A 304 28.80 -21.71 14.67
C TYR A 304 27.39 -21.83 14.09
N SER A 305 26.48 -20.93 14.49
CA SER A 305 25.11 -20.88 13.96
C SER A 305 25.09 -20.68 12.44
N ILE A 306 25.88 -19.73 11.91
CA ILE A 306 26.02 -19.49 10.47
C ILE A 306 26.55 -20.76 9.76
N LEU A 307 27.60 -21.38 10.30
CA LEU A 307 28.20 -22.60 9.73
C LEU A 307 27.19 -23.76 9.68
N LEU A 308 26.43 -23.96 10.76
CA LEU A 308 25.43 -25.02 10.85
C LEU A 308 24.30 -24.83 9.82
N ARG A 309 23.82 -23.59 9.65
CA ARG A 309 22.79 -23.25 8.66
C ARG A 309 23.31 -23.43 7.23
N ALA A 310 24.53 -22.99 6.96
CA ALA A 310 25.21 -23.18 5.67
C ALA A 310 25.36 -24.68 5.33
N CYS A 311 25.77 -25.50 6.31
CA CYS A 311 25.82 -26.96 6.16
C CYS A 311 24.44 -27.57 5.94
N SER A 312 23.39 -27.07 6.59
CA SER A 312 22.01 -27.54 6.39
C SER A 312 21.48 -27.24 4.98
N ASN A 313 21.93 -26.15 4.37
CA ASN A 313 21.41 -25.67 3.09
C ASN A 313 22.36 -25.93 1.90
N ASN A 314 23.33 -26.83 2.07
CA ASN A 314 24.31 -27.21 1.04
C ASN A 314 25.13 -26.04 0.46
N MET A 315 25.44 -25.03 1.27
CA MET A 315 26.16 -23.84 0.83
C MET A 315 27.68 -24.03 0.88
N VAL A 316 28.23 -24.79 -0.09
CA VAL A 316 29.65 -25.18 -0.16
C VAL A 316 30.59 -23.97 -0.06
N ASP A 317 30.37 -22.94 -0.86
CA ASP A 317 31.23 -21.74 -0.92
C ASP A 317 31.24 -20.97 0.41
N LEU A 318 30.09 -20.86 1.06
CA LEU A 318 29.99 -20.19 2.35
C LEU A 318 30.69 -21.00 3.45
N VAL A 319 30.51 -22.33 3.45
CA VAL A 319 31.23 -23.23 4.36
C VAL A 319 32.74 -23.08 4.17
N GLU A 320 33.21 -23.10 2.93
CA GLU A 320 34.64 -22.90 2.63
C GLU A 320 35.15 -21.55 3.17
N LYS A 321 34.46 -20.45 2.86
CA LYS A 321 34.83 -19.09 3.34
C LYS A 321 34.91 -19.00 4.86
N ILE A 322 33.96 -19.62 5.57
CA ILE A 322 33.94 -19.60 7.03
C ILE A 322 35.15 -20.34 7.61
N LEU A 323 35.48 -21.51 7.04
CA LEU A 323 36.51 -22.37 7.60
C LEU A 323 37.94 -21.86 7.32
N TYR A 324 38.21 -21.22 6.19
CA TYR A 324 39.56 -20.73 5.81
C TYR A 324 40.00 -19.41 6.46
N ARG A 325 39.10 -18.64 7.09
CA ARG A 325 39.38 -17.30 7.65
C ARG A 325 40.03 -17.27 9.05
N LYS A 326 40.73 -18.34 9.47
CA LYS A 326 41.62 -18.37 10.67
C LYS A 326 40.97 -18.13 12.05
N ARG A 327 39.78 -18.68 12.33
CA ARG A 327 39.27 -18.85 13.72
C ARG A 327 38.90 -20.31 14.00
N PHE A 328 39.93 -21.17 13.96
CA PHE A 328 39.93 -22.64 13.98
C PHE A 328 39.43 -23.34 15.27
N LEU A 329 38.47 -22.81 16.04
CA LEU A 329 38.25 -23.34 17.40
C LEU A 329 36.87 -23.93 17.70
N TYR A 330 35.93 -23.99 16.75
CA TYR A 330 34.52 -24.18 17.13
C TYR A 330 33.71 -25.20 16.32
N VAL A 331 34.32 -25.91 15.36
CA VAL A 331 33.59 -26.94 14.57
C VAL A 331 33.14 -28.13 15.43
N SER A 332 33.74 -28.31 16.61
CA SER A 332 33.47 -29.39 17.56
C SER A 332 32.71 -28.96 18.84
N LYS A 333 32.35 -27.67 19.00
CA LYS A 333 31.65 -27.20 20.20
C LYS A 333 30.14 -27.44 20.12
N THR A 334 29.54 -27.78 21.27
CA THR A 334 28.09 -27.84 21.46
C THR A 334 27.54 -26.43 21.69
N VAL A 335 26.42 -26.10 21.02
CA VAL A 335 25.64 -24.88 21.31
C VAL A 335 24.20 -25.32 21.53
N GLY A 336 23.68 -25.08 22.75
CA GLY A 336 22.27 -25.29 23.08
C GLY A 336 21.86 -26.73 23.42
N LYS A 337 20.54 -26.94 23.53
CA LYS A 337 19.90 -28.21 23.96
C LYS A 337 19.94 -29.32 22.90
N TYR A 338 20.17 -28.96 21.65
CA TYR A 338 20.29 -29.89 20.53
C TYR A 338 21.75 -29.91 20.09
N GLU A 339 22.42 -31.02 20.35
CA GLU A 339 23.80 -31.27 19.93
C GLU A 339 23.85 -31.55 18.41
N SER A 340 23.45 -30.59 17.59
CA SER A 340 23.58 -30.69 16.12
C SER A 340 24.92 -30.09 15.69
N PHE A 341 25.74 -30.87 14.97
CA PHE A 341 27.07 -30.47 14.51
C PHE A 341 27.13 -30.33 12.98
N PRO A 342 27.98 -29.44 12.43
CA PRO A 342 28.14 -29.26 10.99
C PRO A 342 28.36 -30.56 10.22
N LEU A 343 29.25 -31.43 10.71
CA LEU A 343 29.57 -32.71 10.08
C LEU A 343 28.39 -33.68 10.11
N TYR A 344 27.74 -33.83 11.27
CA TYR A 344 26.55 -34.67 11.40
C TYR A 344 25.45 -34.20 10.43
N THR A 345 25.19 -32.89 10.39
CA THR A 345 24.17 -32.29 9.54
C THR A 345 24.44 -32.53 8.06
N ALA A 346 25.69 -32.34 7.63
CA ALA A 346 26.11 -32.61 6.26
C ALA A 346 25.99 -34.10 5.90
N CYS A 347 26.39 -35.00 6.81
CA CYS A 347 26.24 -36.45 6.63
C CYS A 347 24.76 -36.87 6.55
N GLN A 348 23.92 -36.38 7.47
CA GLN A 348 22.49 -36.69 7.52
C GLN A 348 21.78 -36.28 6.22
N ARG A 349 22.20 -35.17 5.62
CA ARG A 349 21.63 -34.65 4.36
C ARG A 349 22.32 -35.17 3.09
N GLY A 350 23.42 -35.92 3.23
CA GLY A 350 24.17 -36.47 2.09
C GLY A 350 25.01 -35.46 1.32
N TYR A 351 25.38 -34.32 1.92
CA TYR A 351 26.15 -33.25 1.26
C TYR A 351 27.65 -33.56 1.24
N LEU A 352 28.06 -34.40 0.27
CA LEU A 352 29.42 -34.94 0.16
C LEU A 352 30.53 -33.86 0.13
N ASP A 353 30.34 -32.77 -0.61
CA ASP A 353 31.38 -31.76 -0.76
C ASP A 353 31.61 -30.97 0.54
N ILE A 354 30.55 -30.73 1.30
CA ILE A 354 30.63 -30.15 2.65
C ILE A 354 31.31 -31.13 3.61
N VAL A 355 30.99 -32.43 3.54
CA VAL A 355 31.68 -33.46 4.34
C VAL A 355 33.18 -33.45 4.04
N LYS A 356 33.56 -33.47 2.75
CA LYS A 356 34.98 -33.38 2.34
C LYS A 356 35.65 -32.11 2.85
N LEU A 357 34.97 -30.96 2.76
CA LEU A 357 35.50 -29.70 3.29
C LEU A 357 35.72 -29.77 4.80
N LEU A 358 34.71 -30.19 5.57
CA LEU A 358 34.78 -30.27 7.04
C LEU A 358 35.87 -31.24 7.51
N LEU A 359 36.06 -32.37 6.83
CA LEU A 359 37.08 -33.37 7.18
C LEU A 359 38.53 -32.90 6.95
N LYS A 360 38.76 -31.83 6.16
CA LYS A 360 40.09 -31.23 6.01
C LYS A 360 40.54 -30.47 7.26
N PHE A 361 39.64 -30.17 8.20
CA PHE A 361 39.95 -29.34 9.36
C PHE A 361 40.45 -30.19 10.55
N PRO A 362 41.65 -29.92 11.10
CA PRO A 362 42.32 -30.81 12.05
C PRO A 362 41.59 -30.96 13.40
N ASN A 363 40.73 -30.00 13.76
CA ASN A 363 40.00 -30.00 15.03
C ASN A 363 38.59 -30.61 14.92
N ILE A 364 38.26 -31.25 13.80
CA ILE A 364 36.97 -31.92 13.60
C ILE A 364 36.89 -33.19 14.46
N ASN A 365 35.88 -33.30 15.33
CA ASN A 365 35.65 -34.53 16.08
C ASN A 365 34.70 -35.45 15.30
N ILE A 366 35.26 -36.36 14.51
CA ILE A 366 34.50 -37.31 13.68
C ILE A 366 33.69 -38.29 14.54
N ASN A 367 34.15 -38.56 15.76
CA ASN A 367 33.50 -39.50 16.69
C ASN A 367 32.46 -38.84 17.60
N GLN A 368 32.16 -37.56 17.38
CA GLN A 368 31.19 -36.84 18.18
C GLN A 368 29.79 -37.44 18.00
N ARG A 369 29.21 -37.92 19.11
CA ARG A 369 27.87 -38.50 19.14
C ARG A 369 26.86 -37.41 19.47
N THR A 370 25.69 -37.47 18.85
CA THR A 370 24.55 -36.58 19.12
C THR A 370 23.51 -37.33 19.94
N ARG A 371 22.93 -36.72 20.98
CA ARG A 371 21.69 -37.23 21.56
C ARG A 371 20.54 -37.03 20.57
N SER A 372 20.12 -38.07 19.87
CA SER A 372 18.91 -38.03 19.06
C SER A 372 17.69 -38.07 19.97
N LEU A 373 16.77 -37.12 19.80
CA LEU A 373 15.37 -37.33 20.18
C LEU A 373 14.75 -38.21 19.11
N PHE A 374 14.99 -39.52 19.21
CA PHE A 374 14.06 -40.52 18.71
C PHE A 374 13.37 -41.13 19.93
#